data_AF-A0A6P8W1H0-F1
#
_entry.id   AF-A0A6P8W1H0-F1
#
_cell.length_a   1.000
_cell.length_b   1.000
_cell.length_c   1.000
_cell.angle_alpha   90.00
_cell.angle_beta   90.00
_cell.angle_gamma   90.00
#
_symmetry.space_group_name_H-M   'P 1'
#
loop_
_entity.id
_entity.type
_entity.pdbx_description
1 polymer ?
#
loop_
_entity_poly.entity_id
_entity_poly.type
_entity_poly.pdbx_seq_one_letter_code
_entity_poly.pdbx_strand_id
1 'polypeptide(L)'
;MLYQYYSTAITKLSTQNRWQLCKTTALFVLLLAHVLIGSGYLQMRVLAQEEEEQAAEKTAAEKSPVTAQLSLVTRRAPHFEGTAVVNKQLVTLSLSQFAGKYVVLLFYALDFSSVCPTEVTEYSERQDEFRKLNAIVIACSVDSPYSHMTWLDMPRKASGLGHIKIPLLSDLTHKISQDYGIYVPEFGHSLRAQFIIDGKGIVRQATINDLFVSRSVDETLRLIKACRYADITGTPCPSHCGKTVSGKSRKYAATSKVPF
;
A
#
# COMPACT_ATOMS: atom_id res chain seq x y z
N MET A 1 23.90 -30.26 -66.49
CA MET A 1 23.82 -31.58 -67.18
C MET A 1 22.52 -32.36 -66.95
N LEU A 2 21.61 -31.97 -66.04
CA LEU A 2 20.34 -32.69 -65.83
C LEU A 2 19.18 -32.26 -66.76
N TYR A 3 19.20 -31.03 -67.29
CA TYR A 3 18.10 -30.49 -68.12
C TYR A 3 18.03 -31.11 -69.52
N GLN A 4 19.20 -31.43 -70.12
CA GLN A 4 19.26 -32.09 -71.44
C GLN A 4 18.80 -33.56 -71.38
N TYR A 5 18.97 -34.24 -70.24
CA TYR A 5 18.53 -35.64 -70.07
C TYR A 5 16.99 -35.75 -69.99
N TYR A 6 16.32 -34.76 -69.41
CA TYR A 6 14.85 -34.72 -69.34
C TYR A 6 14.19 -34.42 -70.69
N SER A 7 14.82 -33.61 -71.54
CA SER A 7 14.24 -33.19 -72.84
C SER A 7 14.11 -34.36 -73.84
N THR A 8 15.08 -35.27 -73.87
CA THR A 8 15.06 -36.45 -74.76
C THR A 8 14.15 -37.58 -74.26
N ALA A 9 13.82 -37.65 -72.97
CA ALA A 9 12.94 -38.68 -72.43
C ALA A 9 11.44 -38.40 -72.74
N ILE A 10 11.06 -37.12 -72.85
CA ILE A 10 9.66 -36.70 -73.08
C ILE A 10 9.21 -36.95 -74.53
N THR A 11 10.15 -37.00 -75.49
CA THR A 11 9.81 -37.16 -76.92
C THR A 11 9.45 -38.60 -77.33
N LYS A 12 9.83 -39.63 -76.55
CA LYS A 12 9.54 -41.05 -76.84
C LYS A 12 8.29 -41.65 -76.17
N LEU A 13 7.57 -40.89 -75.34
CA LEU A 13 6.34 -41.37 -74.69
C LEU A 13 5.10 -41.07 -75.52
N SER A 14 4.19 -42.04 -75.67
CA SER A 14 2.93 -41.84 -76.41
C SER A 14 2.11 -40.68 -75.80
N THR A 15 1.29 -40.04 -76.63
CA THR A 15 0.50 -38.85 -76.29
C THR A 15 -0.34 -39.02 -75.02
N GLN A 16 -0.74 -40.25 -74.67
CA GLN A 16 -1.55 -40.55 -73.49
C GLN A 16 -0.78 -40.47 -72.16
N ASN A 17 0.52 -40.79 -72.15
CA ASN A 17 1.36 -40.74 -70.94
C ASN A 17 1.89 -39.33 -70.61
N ARG A 18 1.90 -38.41 -71.58
CA ARG A 18 2.34 -37.01 -71.37
C ARG A 18 1.35 -36.22 -70.51
N TRP A 19 0.05 -36.50 -70.65
CA TRP A 19 -1.00 -35.85 -69.84
C TRP A 19 -0.98 -36.33 -68.38
N GLN A 20 -0.69 -37.60 -68.13
CA GLN A 20 -0.57 -38.16 -66.78
C GLN A 20 0.66 -37.57 -66.06
N LEU A 21 1.81 -37.52 -66.73
CA LEU A 21 3.04 -36.96 -66.16
C LEU A 21 2.92 -35.44 -65.90
N CYS A 22 2.21 -34.69 -66.75
CA CYS A 22 2.00 -33.26 -66.56
C CYS A 22 1.02 -32.94 -65.41
N LYS A 23 0.03 -33.82 -65.18
CA LYS A 23 -0.91 -33.68 -64.03
C LYS A 23 -0.23 -33.99 -62.71
N THR A 24 0.61 -35.03 -62.64
CA THR A 24 1.31 -35.39 -61.41
C THR A 24 2.39 -34.39 -61.06
N THR A 25 3.13 -33.85 -62.03
CA THR A 25 4.11 -32.77 -61.76
C THR A 25 3.44 -31.47 -61.35
N ALA A 26 2.31 -31.09 -61.95
CA ALA A 26 1.56 -29.90 -61.54
C ALA A 26 1.01 -30.02 -60.11
N LEU A 27 0.48 -31.19 -59.73
CA LEU A 27 0.04 -31.46 -58.35
C LEU A 27 1.21 -31.42 -57.35
N PHE A 28 2.37 -31.94 -57.73
CA PHE A 28 3.55 -31.94 -56.87
C PHE A 28 4.11 -30.51 -56.65
N VAL A 29 4.10 -29.68 -57.69
CA VAL A 29 4.50 -28.27 -57.60
C VAL A 29 3.51 -27.47 -56.74
N LEU A 30 2.20 -27.72 -56.87
CA LEU A 30 1.18 -27.08 -56.02
C LEU A 30 1.29 -27.50 -54.55
N LEU A 31 1.59 -28.78 -54.28
CA LEU A 31 1.83 -29.28 -52.93
C LEU A 31 3.08 -28.67 -52.30
N LEU A 32 4.19 -28.61 -53.06
CA LEU A 32 5.41 -27.94 -52.61
C LEU A 32 5.20 -26.45 -52.34
N ALA A 33 4.43 -25.76 -53.18
CA ALA A 33 4.06 -24.36 -52.95
C ALA A 33 3.25 -24.16 -51.66
N HIS A 34 2.27 -25.04 -51.38
CA HIS A 34 1.49 -24.97 -50.13
C HIS A 34 2.33 -25.25 -48.89
N VAL A 35 3.27 -26.20 -48.95
CA VAL A 35 4.20 -26.49 -47.85
C VAL A 35 5.14 -25.32 -47.59
N LEU A 36 5.66 -24.68 -48.65
CA LEU A 36 6.53 -23.50 -48.51
C LEU A 36 5.78 -22.27 -47.98
N ILE A 37 4.55 -22.04 -48.46
CA ILE A 37 3.69 -20.96 -47.96
C ILE A 37 3.34 -21.23 -46.48
N GLY A 38 2.89 -22.45 -46.14
CA GLY A 38 2.55 -22.83 -44.77
C GLY A 38 3.74 -22.73 -43.80
N SER A 39 4.94 -23.13 -44.22
CA SER A 39 6.16 -23.01 -43.43
C SER A 39 6.55 -21.54 -43.19
N GLY A 40 6.38 -20.68 -44.20
CA GLY A 40 6.62 -19.24 -44.07
C GLY A 40 5.62 -18.57 -43.11
N TYR A 41 4.34 -18.93 -43.18
CA TYR A 41 3.31 -18.42 -42.27
C TYR A 41 3.54 -18.85 -40.82
N LEU A 42 4.02 -20.08 -40.59
CA LEU A 42 4.33 -20.57 -39.25
C LEU A 42 5.55 -19.84 -38.66
N GLN A 43 6.60 -19.64 -39.46
CA GLN A 43 7.80 -18.90 -39.04
C GLN A 43 7.46 -17.45 -38.67
N MET A 44 6.62 -16.77 -39.46
CA MET A 44 6.18 -15.40 -39.18
C MET A 44 5.34 -15.30 -37.89
N ARG A 45 4.52 -16.31 -37.58
CA ARG A 45 3.74 -16.33 -36.32
C ARG A 45 4.61 -16.54 -35.09
N VAL A 46 5.63 -17.37 -35.17
CA VAL A 46 6.59 -17.59 -34.07
C VAL A 46 7.37 -16.31 -33.79
N LEU A 47 7.88 -15.64 -34.83
CA LEU A 47 8.61 -14.37 -34.66
C LEU A 47 7.72 -13.26 -34.09
N ALA A 48 6.45 -13.16 -34.51
CA ALA A 48 5.51 -12.20 -33.94
C ALA A 48 5.19 -12.50 -32.46
N GLN A 49 5.08 -13.78 -32.08
CA GLN A 49 4.92 -14.17 -30.67
C GLN A 49 6.17 -13.87 -29.85
N GLU A 50 7.37 -14.10 -30.40
CA GLU A 50 8.63 -13.77 -29.74
C GLU A 50 8.80 -12.25 -29.54
N GLU A 51 8.37 -11.42 -30.49
CA GLU A 51 8.38 -9.96 -30.35
C GLU A 51 7.37 -9.46 -29.31
N GLU A 52 6.17 -10.05 -29.26
CA GLU A 52 5.16 -9.72 -28.24
C GLU A 52 5.59 -10.16 -26.84
N GLU A 53 6.20 -11.35 -26.71
CA GLU A 53 6.71 -11.87 -25.43
C GLU A 53 7.91 -11.05 -24.94
N GLN A 54 8.83 -10.68 -25.83
CA GLN A 54 9.95 -9.78 -25.51
C GLN A 54 9.49 -8.35 -25.18
N ALA A 55 8.43 -7.85 -25.83
CA ALA A 55 7.84 -6.56 -25.48
C ALA A 55 7.14 -6.61 -24.11
N ALA A 56 6.45 -7.71 -23.80
CA ALA A 56 5.83 -7.93 -22.49
C ALA A 56 6.88 -8.04 -21.38
N GLU A 57 7.99 -8.75 -21.62
CA GLU A 57 9.09 -8.89 -20.66
C GLU A 57 9.85 -7.58 -20.44
N LYS A 58 10.12 -6.80 -21.50
CA LYS A 58 10.70 -5.45 -21.37
C LYS A 58 9.78 -4.49 -20.62
N THR A 59 8.47 -4.56 -20.84
CA THR A 59 7.49 -3.74 -20.13
C THR A 59 7.34 -4.16 -18.66
N ALA A 60 7.58 -5.44 -18.33
CA ALA A 60 7.60 -5.93 -16.95
C ALA A 60 8.89 -5.54 -16.21
N ALA A 61 10.03 -5.52 -16.90
CA ALA A 61 11.32 -5.13 -16.32
C ALA A 61 11.44 -3.61 -16.04
N GLU A 62 10.68 -2.77 -16.75
CA GLU A 62 10.68 -1.31 -16.54
C GLU A 62 9.68 -0.85 -15.47
N LYS A 63 8.79 -1.74 -15.00
CA LYS A 63 7.88 -1.46 -13.88
C LYS A 63 8.54 -1.76 -12.54
N SER A 64 9.04 -0.66 -11.97
CA SER A 64 9.30 -0.41 -10.54
C SER A 64 10.76 -0.55 -10.12
N PRO A 65 11.46 0.58 -9.84
CA PRO A 65 12.51 0.51 -8.85
C PRO A 65 11.79 0.16 -7.54
N VAL A 66 12.00 -1.06 -7.04
CA VAL A 66 11.68 -1.41 -5.65
C VAL A 66 12.51 -0.46 -4.80
N THR A 67 11.95 0.72 -4.54
CA THR A 67 12.47 1.70 -3.62
C THR A 67 12.35 1.01 -2.28
N ALA A 68 13.45 0.42 -1.81
CA ALA A 68 13.49 -0.31 -0.56
C ALA A 68 12.76 0.52 0.50
N GLN A 69 11.61 0.02 0.94
CA GLN A 69 10.69 0.75 1.79
C GLN A 69 11.33 0.85 3.17
N LEU A 70 12.09 1.93 3.33
CA LEU A 70 12.94 2.13 4.48
C LEU A 70 12.08 2.58 5.66
N SER A 71 12.28 1.96 6.82
CA SER A 71 11.50 2.28 8.03
C SER A 71 11.46 3.78 8.30
N LEU A 72 10.26 4.31 8.56
CA LEU A 72 10.05 5.71 8.92
C LEU A 72 10.57 6.03 10.33
N VAL A 73 10.72 5.03 11.20
CA VAL A 73 11.23 5.22 12.55
C VAL A 73 12.63 5.85 12.50
N THR A 74 12.89 6.78 13.42
CA THR A 74 14.07 7.65 13.50
C THR A 74 14.21 8.70 12.38
N ARG A 75 13.23 8.84 11.48
CA ARG A 75 13.23 9.84 10.41
C ARG A 75 12.24 10.95 10.68
N ARG A 76 12.39 12.07 9.97
CA ARG A 76 11.34 13.08 9.92
C ARG A 76 10.07 12.46 9.35
N ALA A 77 8.97 12.66 10.04
CA ALA A 77 7.66 12.22 9.60
C ALA A 77 7.34 12.91 8.25
N PRO A 78 6.84 12.16 7.25
CA PRO A 78 6.37 12.76 6.01
C PRO A 78 5.37 13.87 6.31
N HIS A 79 5.57 15.01 5.65
CA HIS A 79 4.69 16.16 5.83
C HIS A 79 3.29 15.82 5.30
N PHE A 80 2.27 16.20 6.04
CA PHE A 80 0.89 16.13 5.59
C PHE A 80 0.16 17.43 5.90
N GLU A 81 -0.76 17.76 5.00
CA GLU A 81 -1.73 18.84 5.11
C GLU A 81 -3.02 18.34 4.45
N GLY A 82 -4.16 18.59 5.09
CA GLY A 82 -5.44 18.18 4.56
C GLY A 82 -6.62 18.74 5.35
N THR A 83 -7.81 18.55 4.80
CA THR A 83 -9.05 18.91 5.49
C THR A 83 -9.37 17.88 6.55
N ALA A 84 -9.59 18.34 7.78
CA ALA A 84 -10.01 17.52 8.89
C ALA A 84 -11.36 18.00 9.44
N VAL A 85 -12.10 17.09 10.07
CA VAL A 85 -13.29 17.43 10.85
C VAL A 85 -12.89 17.56 12.32
N VAL A 86 -13.09 18.74 12.89
CA VAL A 86 -12.87 19.03 14.32
C VAL A 86 -14.14 19.68 14.87
N ASN A 87 -14.74 19.08 15.90
CA ASN A 87 -15.99 19.58 16.50
C ASN A 87 -17.09 19.85 15.46
N LYS A 88 -17.26 18.95 14.49
CA LYS A 88 -18.20 19.08 13.36
C LYS A 88 -17.96 20.31 12.44
N GLN A 89 -16.74 20.81 12.41
CA GLN A 89 -16.33 21.87 11.49
C GLN A 89 -15.19 21.39 10.61
N LEU A 90 -15.19 21.83 9.35
CA LEU A 90 -14.09 21.58 8.43
C LEU A 90 -12.95 22.56 8.73
N VAL A 91 -11.78 22.02 9.02
CA VAL A 91 -10.57 22.80 9.31
C VAL A 91 -9.40 22.27 8.48
N THR A 92 -8.52 23.16 8.02
CA THR A 92 -7.26 22.73 7.42
C THR A 92 -6.25 22.42 8.53
N LEU A 93 -5.79 21.18 8.55
CA LEU A 93 -4.86 20.67 9.54
C LEU A 93 -3.57 20.27 8.83
N SER A 94 -2.43 20.68 9.40
CA SER A 94 -1.11 20.28 8.92
C SER A 94 -0.21 19.83 10.08
N LEU A 95 0.75 18.95 9.80
CA LEU A 95 1.66 18.44 10.82
C LEU A 95 2.45 19.55 11.53
N SER A 96 2.78 20.64 10.81
CA SER A 96 3.56 21.75 11.35
C SER A 96 2.84 22.52 12.47
N GLN A 97 1.51 22.49 12.52
CA GLN A 97 0.71 23.10 13.59
C GLN A 97 0.97 22.46 14.97
N PHE A 98 1.53 21.25 14.99
CA PHE A 98 1.80 20.49 16.21
C PHE A 98 3.28 20.46 16.61
N ALA A 99 4.09 21.39 16.08
CA ALA A 99 5.47 21.55 16.51
C ALA A 99 5.58 21.67 18.05
N GLY A 100 6.53 20.95 18.65
CA GLY A 100 6.71 20.89 20.10
C GLY A 100 5.73 19.99 20.86
N LYS A 101 4.76 19.36 20.18
CA LYS A 101 3.84 18.38 20.77
C LYS A 101 4.08 16.99 20.19
N TYR A 102 3.75 15.96 20.97
CA TYR A 102 3.69 14.61 20.43
C TYR A 102 2.42 14.46 19.58
N VAL A 103 2.53 13.82 18.42
CA VAL A 103 1.39 13.52 17.55
C VAL A 103 1.27 12.01 17.39
N VAL A 104 0.09 11.49 17.69
CA VAL A 104 -0.30 10.12 17.36
C VAL A 104 -1.14 10.19 16.10
N LEU A 105 -0.54 9.81 14.96
CA LEU A 105 -1.25 9.71 13.70
C LEU A 105 -1.81 8.30 13.56
N LEU A 106 -3.13 8.17 13.65
CA LEU A 106 -3.87 6.92 13.70
C LEU A 106 -4.59 6.69 12.36
N PHE A 107 -4.06 5.81 11.53
CA PHE A 107 -4.72 5.37 10.30
C PHE A 107 -5.75 4.28 10.59
N TYR A 108 -6.91 4.36 9.96
CA TYR A 108 -7.93 3.32 9.96
C TYR A 108 -8.45 3.13 8.53
N ALA A 109 -8.97 1.94 8.25
CA ALA A 109 -9.27 1.53 6.88
C ALA A 109 -10.34 2.39 6.23
N LEU A 110 -11.57 2.35 6.76
CA LEU A 110 -12.74 3.01 6.19
C LEU A 110 -13.75 3.43 7.26
N ASP A 111 -14.42 4.56 7.00
CA ASP A 111 -15.64 4.99 7.67
C ASP A 111 -16.76 3.93 7.55
N PHE A 112 -17.74 3.97 8.45
CA PHE A 112 -18.93 3.09 8.44
C PHE A 112 -18.66 1.57 8.53
N SER A 113 -17.45 1.18 8.94
CA SER A 113 -17.09 -0.22 9.21
C SER A 113 -17.41 -0.64 10.65
N SER A 114 -17.28 -1.93 10.96
CA SER A 114 -17.64 -2.49 12.28
C SER A 114 -16.55 -2.34 13.35
N VAL A 115 -15.27 -2.43 12.96
CA VAL A 115 -14.12 -2.42 13.91
C VAL A 115 -13.49 -1.04 14.05
N CYS A 116 -13.41 -0.24 12.98
CA CYS A 116 -12.82 1.10 13.05
C CYS A 116 -13.48 2.04 14.08
N PRO A 117 -14.82 2.08 14.27
CA PRO A 117 -15.41 3.01 15.23
C PRO A 117 -14.99 2.71 16.67
N THR A 118 -14.67 1.46 17.02
CA THR A 118 -14.27 1.12 18.39
C THR A 118 -12.90 1.72 18.72
N GLU A 119 -11.94 1.63 17.79
CA GLU A 119 -10.60 2.23 17.98
C GLU A 119 -10.68 3.76 18.08
N VAL A 120 -11.30 4.42 17.09
CA VAL A 120 -11.40 5.89 17.05
C VAL A 120 -12.11 6.43 18.29
N THR A 121 -13.16 5.74 18.74
CA THR A 121 -13.89 6.10 19.96
C THR A 121 -13.03 5.95 21.21
N GLU A 122 -12.28 4.85 21.36
CA GLU A 122 -11.44 4.62 22.54
C GLU A 122 -10.32 5.66 22.67
N TYR A 123 -9.64 6.00 21.56
CA TYR A 123 -8.67 7.10 21.54
C TYR A 123 -9.32 8.45 21.90
N SER A 124 -10.51 8.71 21.38
CA SER A 124 -11.26 9.93 21.67
C SER A 124 -11.64 10.06 23.15
N GLU A 125 -12.13 8.99 23.77
CA GLU A 125 -12.52 8.98 25.18
C GLU A 125 -11.31 9.25 26.10
N ARG A 126 -10.16 8.68 25.73
CA ARG A 126 -8.90 8.81 26.47
C ARG A 126 -8.04 10.00 26.03
N GLN A 127 -8.56 10.87 25.16
CA GLN A 127 -7.83 12.03 24.63
C GLN A 127 -7.26 12.94 25.74
N ASP A 128 -7.92 13.02 26.90
CA ASP A 128 -7.45 13.82 28.02
C ASP A 128 -6.18 13.25 28.68
N GLU A 129 -5.93 11.94 28.60
CA GLU A 129 -4.66 11.33 29.01
C GLU A 129 -3.52 11.72 28.06
N PHE A 130 -3.77 11.75 26.76
CA PHE A 130 -2.80 12.22 25.77
C PHE A 130 -2.48 13.71 25.96
N ARG A 131 -3.49 14.54 26.21
CA ARG A 131 -3.30 15.98 26.47
C ARG A 131 -2.40 16.24 27.68
N LYS A 132 -2.55 15.47 28.77
CA LYS A 132 -1.66 15.54 29.95
C LYS A 132 -0.20 15.23 29.58
N LEU A 133 0.01 14.41 28.56
CA LEU A 133 1.34 14.07 28.07
C LEU A 133 1.89 15.07 27.02
N ASN A 134 1.22 16.21 26.81
CA ASN A 134 1.47 17.13 25.69
C ASN A 134 1.44 16.41 24.32
N ALA A 135 0.48 15.49 24.17
CA ALA A 135 0.24 14.73 22.95
C ALA A 135 -1.17 14.99 22.39
N ILE A 136 -1.30 14.89 21.06
CA ILE A 136 -2.57 14.93 20.35
C ILE A 136 -2.73 13.66 19.50
N VAL A 137 -3.94 13.14 19.42
CA VAL A 137 -4.29 12.04 18.51
C VAL A 137 -5.05 12.62 17.33
N ILE A 138 -4.69 12.17 16.13
CA ILE A 138 -5.30 12.56 14.85
C ILE A 138 -5.64 11.26 14.14
N ALA A 139 -6.93 11.01 13.90
CA ALA A 139 -7.34 9.85 13.12
C ALA A 139 -7.35 10.23 11.64
N CYS A 140 -6.97 9.30 10.75
CA CYS A 140 -6.91 9.53 9.31
C CYS A 140 -7.39 8.31 8.53
N SER A 141 -8.17 8.53 7.49
CA SER A 141 -8.50 7.51 6.49
C SER A 141 -8.59 8.16 5.11
N VAL A 142 -8.82 7.35 4.08
CA VAL A 142 -8.97 7.79 2.69
C VAL A 142 -10.35 8.40 2.39
N ASP A 143 -11.24 8.42 3.38
CA ASP A 143 -12.60 8.91 3.22
C ASP A 143 -12.65 10.44 3.09
N SER A 144 -13.73 10.94 2.50
CA SER A 144 -13.95 12.38 2.35
C SER A 144 -14.26 13.06 3.70
N PRO A 145 -14.00 14.37 3.86
CA PRO A 145 -14.33 15.06 5.10
C PRO A 145 -15.85 15.15 5.33
N TYR A 146 -16.66 15.00 4.28
CA TYR A 146 -18.12 14.93 4.38
C TYR A 146 -18.57 13.57 4.92
N SER A 147 -17.91 12.48 4.51
CA SER A 147 -18.14 11.14 5.06
C SER A 147 -17.90 11.14 6.57
N HIS A 148 -16.78 11.72 7.00
CA HIS A 148 -16.47 11.89 8.43
C HIS A 148 -17.57 12.65 9.17
N MET A 149 -18.10 13.74 8.58
CA MET A 149 -19.17 14.52 9.20
C MET A 149 -20.44 13.69 9.42
N THR A 150 -20.87 12.95 8.39
CA THR A 150 -22.03 12.06 8.49
C THR A 150 -21.78 10.92 9.49
N TRP A 151 -20.56 10.40 9.56
CA TRP A 151 -20.20 9.35 10.51
C TRP A 151 -20.25 9.81 11.97
N LEU A 152 -19.97 11.10 12.24
CA LEU A 152 -20.17 11.73 13.54
C LEU A 152 -21.65 11.89 13.92
N ASP A 153 -22.54 12.05 12.94
CA ASP A 153 -23.98 12.17 13.18
C ASP A 153 -24.64 10.82 13.47
N MET A 154 -24.02 9.72 13.04
CA MET A 154 -24.53 8.38 13.30
C MET A 154 -24.36 7.97 14.78
N PRO A 155 -25.38 7.32 15.37
CA PRO A 155 -25.28 6.84 16.74
C PRO A 155 -24.33 5.64 16.82
N ARG A 156 -23.61 5.52 17.95
CA ARG A 156 -22.67 4.41 18.19
C ARG A 156 -23.29 3.02 18.10
N LYS A 157 -24.58 2.90 18.43
CA LYS A 157 -25.36 1.64 18.28
C LYS A 157 -25.48 1.18 16.82
N ALA A 158 -25.31 2.09 15.87
CA ALA A 158 -25.35 1.81 14.43
C ALA A 158 -23.95 1.96 13.79
N SER A 159 -22.87 1.66 14.53
CA SER A 159 -21.48 1.78 14.06
C SER A 159 -21.04 3.22 13.73
N GLY A 160 -21.77 4.23 14.21
CA GLY A 160 -21.35 5.63 14.15
C GLY A 160 -20.34 6.00 15.23
N LEU A 161 -19.75 7.19 15.13
CA LEU A 161 -18.82 7.71 16.15
C LEU A 161 -19.53 8.50 17.25
N GLY A 162 -20.61 9.20 16.90
CA GLY A 162 -21.22 10.20 17.77
C GLY A 162 -20.25 11.34 18.07
N HIS A 163 -20.22 11.81 19.32
CA HIS A 163 -19.30 12.85 19.74
C HIS A 163 -17.89 12.30 19.99
N ILE A 164 -16.90 12.89 19.31
CA ILE A 164 -15.47 12.61 19.49
C ILE A 164 -14.68 13.88 19.79
N LYS A 165 -13.52 13.72 20.45
CA LYS A 165 -12.61 14.81 20.86
C LYS A 165 -11.36 14.93 20.00
N ILE A 166 -11.19 14.05 19.01
CA ILE A 166 -10.01 13.98 18.15
C ILE A 166 -10.36 14.42 16.72
N PRO A 167 -9.42 15.05 15.98
CA PRO A 167 -9.62 15.37 14.58
C PRO A 167 -9.72 14.11 13.71
N LEU A 168 -10.59 14.16 12.70
CA LEU A 168 -10.66 13.17 11.61
C LEU A 168 -10.10 13.80 10.34
N LEU A 169 -8.89 13.43 9.94
CA LEU A 169 -8.20 13.92 8.75
C LEU A 169 -8.57 13.08 7.52
N SER A 170 -9.05 13.74 6.48
CA SER A 170 -9.36 13.10 5.20
C SER A 170 -8.12 13.04 4.30
N ASP A 171 -7.76 11.84 3.86
CA ASP A 171 -6.73 11.56 2.85
C ASP A 171 -7.36 11.10 1.53
N LEU A 172 -8.29 11.90 1.00
CA LEU A 172 -9.00 11.59 -0.25
C LEU A 172 -8.06 11.38 -1.46
N THR A 173 -6.86 11.95 -1.42
CA THR A 173 -5.84 11.78 -2.48
C THR A 173 -4.99 10.52 -2.33
N HIS A 174 -5.12 9.81 -1.19
CA HIS A 174 -4.31 8.67 -0.77
C HIS A 174 -2.82 8.99 -0.55
N LYS A 175 -2.42 10.25 -0.75
CA LYS A 175 -1.02 10.68 -0.69
C LYS A 175 -0.45 10.50 0.71
N ILE A 176 -1.23 10.82 1.75
CA ILE A 176 -0.74 10.71 3.14
C ILE A 176 -0.50 9.22 3.46
N SER A 177 -1.44 8.35 3.11
CA SER A 177 -1.32 6.91 3.33
C SER A 177 -0.16 6.29 2.54
N GLN A 178 0.10 6.78 1.32
CA GLN A 178 1.23 6.37 0.49
C GLN A 178 2.57 6.85 1.05
N ASP A 179 2.67 8.12 1.44
CA ASP A 179 3.87 8.71 2.03
C ASP A 179 4.26 7.99 3.34
N TYR A 180 3.26 7.54 4.11
CA TYR A 180 3.45 6.76 5.32
C TYR A 180 3.63 5.24 5.06
N GLY A 181 3.53 4.80 3.80
CA GLY A 181 3.80 3.42 3.38
C GLY A 181 2.78 2.39 3.83
N ILE A 182 1.53 2.81 4.06
CA ILE A 182 0.45 1.99 4.65
C ILE A 182 -0.79 1.91 3.77
N TYR A 183 -0.75 2.52 2.58
CA TYR A 183 -1.78 2.41 1.56
C TYR A 183 -1.72 1.04 0.87
N VAL A 184 -2.87 0.42 0.66
CA VAL A 184 -3.00 -0.85 -0.07
C VAL A 184 -3.73 -0.59 -1.39
N PRO A 185 -3.00 -0.45 -2.52
CA PRO A 185 -3.58 -0.09 -3.81
C PRO A 185 -4.69 -1.04 -4.27
N GLU A 186 -4.57 -2.32 -3.94
CA GLU A 186 -5.51 -3.38 -4.34
C GLU A 186 -6.90 -3.19 -3.71
N PHE A 187 -6.95 -2.64 -2.50
CA PHE A 187 -8.21 -2.43 -1.77
C PHE A 187 -8.63 -0.96 -1.72
N GLY A 188 -7.76 -0.04 -2.13
CA GLY A 188 -8.07 1.39 -2.17
C GLY A 188 -8.14 2.07 -0.80
N HIS A 189 -7.64 1.45 0.26
CA HIS A 189 -7.66 2.00 1.62
C HIS A 189 -6.34 1.76 2.37
N SER A 190 -6.22 2.33 3.57
CA SER A 190 -5.06 2.14 4.42
C SER A 190 -5.14 0.88 5.29
N LEU A 191 -3.98 0.37 5.73
CA LEU A 191 -3.89 -0.59 6.83
C LEU A 191 -4.12 0.09 8.19
N ARG A 192 -4.30 -0.71 9.25
CA ARG A 192 -4.40 -0.19 10.62
C ARG A 192 -3.03 0.20 11.15
N ALA A 193 -2.58 1.39 10.80
CA ALA A 193 -1.28 1.90 11.19
C ALA A 193 -1.34 3.03 12.22
N GLN A 194 -0.40 3.07 13.15
CA GLN A 194 -0.22 4.15 14.11
C GLN A 194 1.22 4.62 14.06
N PHE A 195 1.42 5.93 14.05
CA PHE A 195 2.74 6.55 14.15
C PHE A 195 2.78 7.51 15.34
N ILE A 196 3.79 7.36 16.19
CA ILE A 196 4.10 8.30 17.26
C ILE A 196 5.20 9.23 16.76
N ILE A 197 4.86 10.49 16.57
CA ILE A 197 5.74 11.56 16.09
C ILE A 197 6.06 12.47 17.28
N ASP A 198 7.33 12.75 17.52
CA ASP A 198 7.74 13.65 18.61
C ASP A 198 7.60 15.13 18.24
N GLY A 199 7.83 16.02 19.22
CA GLY A 199 7.75 17.47 19.02
C GLY A 199 8.76 18.06 18.04
N LYS A 200 9.77 17.29 17.61
CA LYS A 200 10.73 17.67 16.56
C LYS A 200 10.29 17.18 15.17
N GLY A 201 9.14 16.50 15.09
CA GLY A 201 8.62 15.90 13.87
C GLY A 201 9.34 14.61 13.50
N ILE A 202 9.98 13.91 14.43
CA ILE A 202 10.63 12.61 14.19
C ILE A 202 9.68 11.48 14.56
N VAL A 203 9.54 10.48 13.68
CA VAL A 203 8.79 9.25 13.98
C VAL A 203 9.58 8.42 14.98
N ARG A 204 9.02 8.20 16.17
CA ARG A 204 9.63 7.45 17.27
C ARG A 204 9.20 6.00 17.30
N GLN A 205 8.00 5.72 16.82
CA GLN A 205 7.42 4.39 16.83
C GLN A 205 6.36 4.28 15.75
N ALA A 206 6.25 3.10 15.15
CA ALA A 206 5.19 2.74 14.22
C ALA A 206 4.64 1.34 14.55
N THR A 207 3.32 1.21 14.60
CA THR A 207 2.60 -0.07 14.73
C THR A 207 1.75 -0.23 13.47
N ILE A 208 1.85 -1.37 12.79
CA ILE A 208 1.03 -1.67 11.62
C ILE A 208 0.37 -3.03 11.87
N ASN A 209 -0.95 -3.03 11.92
CA ASN A 209 -1.75 -4.22 12.12
C ASN A 209 -2.53 -4.56 10.84
N ASP A 210 -2.84 -5.84 10.70
CA ASP A 210 -3.84 -6.31 9.74
C ASP A 210 -5.25 -5.76 10.08
N LEU A 211 -6.16 -5.77 9.12
CA LEU A 211 -7.48 -5.15 9.18
C LEU A 211 -8.39 -5.71 10.28
N PHE A 212 -8.12 -6.92 10.77
CA PHE A 212 -8.91 -7.57 11.82
C PHE A 212 -8.28 -7.48 13.21
N VAL A 213 -7.09 -6.88 13.34
CA VAL A 213 -6.37 -6.80 14.61
C VAL A 213 -6.35 -5.36 15.12
N SER A 214 -7.17 -5.11 16.15
CA SER A 214 -7.24 -3.79 16.80
C SER A 214 -5.97 -3.45 17.59
N ARG A 215 -5.72 -2.15 17.77
CA ARG A 215 -4.62 -1.62 18.57
C ARG A 215 -5.04 -1.36 20.01
N SER A 216 -4.06 -1.28 20.91
CA SER A 216 -4.28 -0.98 22.33
C SER A 216 -3.90 0.47 22.63
N VAL A 217 -4.85 1.24 23.19
CA VAL A 217 -4.61 2.63 23.62
C VAL A 217 -3.63 2.71 24.80
N ASP A 218 -3.66 1.71 25.70
CA ASP A 218 -2.73 1.62 26.83
C ASP A 218 -1.27 1.50 26.37
N GLU A 219 -1.04 0.70 25.32
CA GLU A 219 0.30 0.53 24.77
C GLU A 219 0.80 1.82 24.13
N THR A 220 -0.06 2.54 23.41
CA THR A 220 0.31 3.86 22.86
C THR A 220 0.67 4.84 23.96
N LEU A 221 -0.13 4.93 25.03
CA LEU A 221 0.18 5.79 26.18
C LEU A 221 1.48 5.40 26.86
N ARG A 222 1.75 4.09 26.99
CA ARG A 222 3.01 3.58 27.53
C ARG A 222 4.20 3.99 26.67
N LEU A 223 4.08 3.87 25.35
CA LEU A 223 5.11 4.23 24.38
C LEU A 223 5.41 5.74 24.37
N ILE A 224 4.38 6.60 24.46
CA ILE A 224 4.59 8.04 24.58
C ILE A 224 5.33 8.38 25.88
N LYS A 225 4.91 7.79 27.02
CA LYS A 225 5.61 7.98 28.29
C LYS A 225 7.07 7.53 28.22
N ALA A 226 7.34 6.42 27.54
CA ALA A 226 8.68 5.90 27.30
C ALA A 226 9.53 6.85 26.44
N CYS A 227 8.97 7.37 25.34
CA CYS A 227 9.65 8.34 24.48
C CYS A 227 9.96 9.64 25.23
N ARG A 228 8.97 10.18 25.96
CA ARG A 228 9.14 11.38 26.79
C ARG A 228 10.20 11.18 27.88
N TYR A 229 10.22 10.03 28.54
CA TYR A 229 11.26 9.71 29.52
C TYR A 229 12.65 9.81 28.88
N ALA A 230 12.86 9.12 27.75
CA ALA A 230 14.15 9.12 27.06
C ALA A 230 14.56 10.54 26.59
N ASP A 231 13.60 11.36 26.17
CA ASP A 231 13.86 12.74 25.76
C ASP A 231 14.27 13.65 26.92
N ILE A 232 13.70 13.42 28.12
CA ILE A 232 13.99 14.25 29.31
C ILE A 232 15.27 13.79 29.99
N THR A 233 15.49 12.48 30.15
CA THR A 233 16.64 11.95 30.87
C THR A 233 17.88 11.77 29.99
N GLY A 234 17.71 11.70 28.67
CA GLY A 234 18.76 11.31 27.73
C GLY A 234 19.16 9.84 27.85
N THR A 235 18.41 9.02 28.59
CA THR A 235 18.71 7.61 28.83
C THR A 235 17.67 6.68 28.20
N PRO A 236 18.07 5.50 27.68
CA PRO A 236 17.13 4.51 27.18
C PRO A 236 16.13 4.07 28.26
N CYS A 237 14.85 4.01 27.92
CA CYS A 237 13.78 3.53 28.79
C CYS A 237 13.75 1.99 28.77
N PRO A 238 13.87 1.29 29.94
CA PRO A 238 13.92 -0.18 30.00
C PRO A 238 12.62 -0.85 29.53
N SER A 239 12.65 -2.16 29.26
CA SER A 239 11.52 -2.95 28.72
C SER A 239 10.22 -2.94 29.54
N HIS A 240 10.27 -2.54 30.82
CA HIS A 240 9.13 -2.49 31.75
C HIS A 240 8.60 -1.08 32.01
N CYS A 241 9.22 -0.07 31.41
CA CYS A 241 8.90 1.33 31.58
C CYS A 241 7.42 1.58 31.20
N GLY A 242 6.64 2.02 32.20
CA GLY A 242 5.21 2.31 32.09
C GLY A 242 4.25 1.13 32.27
N LYS A 243 4.72 -0.10 32.54
CA LYS A 243 3.84 -1.25 32.82
C LYS A 243 3.42 -1.29 34.29
N THR A 244 2.12 -1.36 34.58
CA THR A 244 1.59 -1.78 35.88
C THR A 244 1.68 -3.30 35.98
N VAL A 245 2.73 -3.83 36.60
CA VAL A 245 2.85 -5.27 36.84
C VAL A 245 1.93 -5.64 38.00
N SER A 246 0.87 -6.41 37.72
CA SER A 246 0.01 -6.99 38.75
C SER A 246 0.84 -7.91 39.66
N GLY A 247 0.86 -7.61 40.97
CA GLY A 247 1.34 -8.55 41.99
C GLY A 247 2.65 -8.22 42.71
N LYS A 248 3.43 -7.22 42.31
CA LYS A 248 4.51 -6.63 43.13
C LYS A 248 4.95 -5.32 42.45
N SER A 249 4.56 -4.19 43.04
CA SER A 249 4.98 -2.86 42.61
C SER A 249 6.47 -2.67 42.86
N ARG A 250 7.33 -3.27 42.03
CA ARG A 250 8.65 -2.67 41.80
C ARG A 250 8.37 -1.37 41.08
N LYS A 251 8.26 -0.29 41.86
CA LYS A 251 8.47 1.06 41.39
C LYS A 251 9.87 1.10 40.78
N TYR A 252 10.01 0.71 39.51
CA TYR A 252 10.89 1.47 38.64
C TYR A 252 10.15 2.79 38.38
N ALA A 253 10.07 3.58 39.45
CA ALA A 253 9.92 5.00 39.31
C ALA A 253 11.05 5.36 38.35
N ALA A 254 10.71 5.89 37.18
CA ALA A 254 11.46 7.01 36.66
C ALA A 254 11.77 7.87 37.90
N THR A 255 13.03 7.84 38.34
CA THR A 255 13.51 8.43 39.58
C THR A 255 12.73 9.71 39.85
N SER A 256 12.12 9.79 41.03
CA SER A 256 11.10 10.72 41.52
C SER A 256 11.42 12.22 41.42
N LYS A 257 11.90 12.68 40.26
CA LYS A 257 12.34 14.04 39.95
C LYS A 257 11.94 14.49 38.56
N VAL A 258 11.27 13.67 37.77
CA VAL A 258 10.72 14.10 36.47
C VAL A 258 9.21 14.33 36.66
N PRO A 259 8.72 15.57 36.66
CA PRO A 259 7.28 15.83 36.74
C PRO A 259 6.61 15.29 35.46
N PHE A 260 5.59 14.44 35.66
CA PHE A 260 4.76 13.87 34.58
C PHE A 260 3.74 14.87 34.06
#